data_AF-A0A183J5W6-F1
#
_entry.id   AF-A0A183J5W6-F1
#
_cell.length_a   1.000
_cell.length_b   1.000
_cell.length_c   1.000
_cell.angle_alpha   90.00
_cell.angle_beta   90.00
_cell.angle_gamma   90.00
#
_symmetry.space_group_name_H-M   'P 1'
#
loop_
_entity.id
_entity.type
_entity.pdbx_description
1 polymer ?
#
loop_
_entity_poly.entity_id
_entity_poly.type
_entity_poly.pdbx_seq_one_letter_code
_entity_poly.pdbx_strand_id
1 'polypeptide(L)'
;MEVDAKEKTLKAKQKEYAVCHSAVENQRSMIQDEQRKKHELKSSVEEDTALIDSRKREFQKLQLSIAGKVEEAERDRVALELARKRVAALSVGMVVDKSGERVSLKKQLMDTRKAISGIEIENARINTKTRVRFTYADPEPNFDRSRVKGVVADLIQLKDPKFATAVETAAGGGLYNVVIDTAETGKLLLKKGQLEHRVTLIPLNKILSSVIPKRVIERGKSLVKIFYSLPLINLFPFSGKTHVSSKIC
;
A
#
# COMPACT_ATOMS: atom_id res chain seq x y z
N MET A 1 -127.88 -13.64 -4.50
CA MET A 1 -127.04 -14.17 -3.42
C MET A 1 -125.57 -14.36 -3.82
N GLU A 2 -125.25 -14.80 -5.04
CA GLU A 2 -123.85 -15.06 -5.45
C GLU A 2 -123.01 -13.80 -5.79
N VAL A 3 -123.66 -12.74 -6.28
CA VAL A 3 -123.02 -11.47 -6.64
C VAL A 3 -122.56 -10.69 -5.41
N ASP A 4 -123.41 -10.55 -4.40
CA ASP A 4 -123.06 -9.89 -3.12
C ASP A 4 -121.91 -10.58 -2.39
N ALA A 5 -121.84 -11.92 -2.46
CA ALA A 5 -120.75 -12.69 -1.87
C ALA A 5 -119.41 -12.37 -2.55
N LYS A 6 -119.38 -12.36 -3.89
CA LYS A 6 -118.19 -12.01 -4.68
C LYS A 6 -117.76 -10.55 -4.47
N GLU A 7 -118.69 -9.62 -4.33
CA GLU A 7 -118.40 -8.20 -4.08
C GLU A 7 -117.79 -7.97 -2.69
N LYS A 8 -118.26 -8.72 -1.68
CA LYS A 8 -117.70 -8.70 -0.33
C LYS A 8 -116.27 -9.28 -0.30
N THR A 9 -116.01 -10.34 -1.06
CA THR A 9 -114.66 -10.92 -1.22
C THR A 9 -113.72 -9.97 -1.97
N LEU A 10 -114.20 -9.27 -3.00
CA LEU A 10 -113.42 -8.30 -3.76
C LEU A 10 -112.98 -7.12 -2.87
N LYS A 11 -113.88 -6.55 -2.07
CA LYS A 11 -113.53 -5.48 -1.11
C LYS A 11 -112.52 -5.95 -0.07
N ALA A 12 -112.63 -7.19 0.42
CA ALA A 12 -111.66 -7.76 1.36
C ALA A 12 -110.28 -7.89 0.71
N LYS A 13 -110.20 -8.39 -0.53
CA LYS A 13 -108.95 -8.51 -1.29
C LYS A 13 -108.33 -7.17 -1.67
N GLN A 14 -109.14 -6.16 -2.01
CA GLN A 14 -108.67 -4.80 -2.26
C GLN A 14 -108.07 -4.15 -1.01
N LYS A 15 -108.69 -4.36 0.16
CA LYS A 15 -108.17 -3.87 1.43
C LYS A 15 -106.86 -4.56 1.83
N GLU A 16 -106.78 -5.88 1.65
CA GLU A 16 -105.57 -6.67 1.86
C GLU A 16 -104.44 -6.22 0.92
N TYR A 17 -104.75 -6.01 -0.36
CA TYR A 17 -103.80 -5.48 -1.35
C TYR A 17 -103.28 -4.09 -0.97
N ALA A 18 -104.13 -3.18 -0.51
CA ALA A 18 -103.72 -1.84 -0.11
C ALA A 18 -102.75 -1.85 1.10
N VAL A 19 -102.98 -2.74 2.06
CA VAL A 19 -102.08 -2.93 3.22
C VAL A 19 -100.75 -3.54 2.78
N CYS A 20 -100.78 -4.57 1.93
CA CYS A 20 -99.55 -5.15 1.37
C CYS A 20 -98.79 -4.15 0.51
N HIS A 21 -99.47 -3.36 -0.32
CA HIS A 21 -98.86 -2.40 -1.22
C HIS A 21 -98.16 -1.27 -0.47
N SER A 22 -98.79 -0.70 0.58
CA SER A 22 -98.16 0.33 1.40
C SER A 22 -96.96 -0.21 2.19
N ALA A 23 -97.03 -1.46 2.69
CA ALA A 23 -95.90 -2.12 3.33
C ALA A 23 -94.72 -2.33 2.36
N VAL A 24 -95.01 -2.74 1.11
CA VAL A 24 -93.98 -2.91 0.07
C VAL A 24 -93.34 -1.58 -0.32
N GLU A 25 -94.13 -0.51 -0.50
CA GLU A 25 -93.59 0.81 -0.82
C GLU A 25 -92.74 1.39 0.32
N ASN A 26 -93.16 1.21 1.58
CA ASN A 26 -92.33 1.58 2.74
C ASN A 26 -91.01 0.81 2.77
N GLN A 27 -91.04 -0.51 2.56
CA GLN A 27 -89.81 -1.32 2.48
C GLN A 27 -88.92 -0.87 1.31
N ARG A 28 -89.51 -0.50 0.18
CA ARG A 28 -88.78 -0.02 -0.99
C ARG A 28 -88.04 1.28 -0.72
N SER A 29 -88.66 2.24 -0.02
CA SER A 29 -87.98 3.48 0.41
C SER A 29 -86.86 3.17 1.41
N MET A 30 -87.10 2.29 2.38
CA MET A 30 -86.07 1.90 3.36
C MET A 30 -84.85 1.27 2.68
N ILE A 31 -85.07 0.40 1.68
CA ILE A 31 -83.99 -0.20 0.88
C ILE A 31 -83.22 0.87 0.12
N GLN A 32 -83.89 1.88 -0.45
CA GLN A 32 -83.22 2.98 -1.15
C GLN A 32 -82.34 3.82 -0.20
N ASP A 33 -82.84 4.12 1.01
CA ASP A 33 -82.08 4.88 2.01
C ASP A 33 -80.83 4.11 2.49
N GLU A 34 -80.97 2.81 2.74
CA GLU A 34 -79.83 1.95 3.08
C GLU A 34 -78.83 1.80 1.93
N GLN A 35 -79.29 1.80 0.68
CA GLN A 35 -78.40 1.83 -0.49
C GLN A 35 -77.61 3.14 -0.59
N ARG A 36 -78.23 4.30 -0.31
CA ARG A 36 -77.51 5.58 -0.27
C ARG A 36 -76.46 5.59 0.84
N LYS A 37 -76.84 5.20 2.07
CA LYS A 37 -75.89 5.11 3.19
C LYS A 37 -74.73 4.17 2.88
N LYS A 38 -75.01 3.00 2.28
CA LYS A 38 -73.97 2.06 1.86
C LYS A 38 -73.02 2.69 0.84
N HIS A 39 -73.54 3.46 -0.12
CA HIS A 39 -72.70 4.13 -1.12
C HIS A 39 -71.84 5.24 -0.49
N GLU A 40 -72.42 6.06 0.39
CA GLU A 40 -71.70 7.10 1.14
C GLU A 40 -70.58 6.50 2.01
N LEU A 41 -70.89 5.46 2.80
CA LEU A 41 -69.87 4.75 3.58
C LEU A 41 -68.79 4.16 2.69
N LYS A 42 -69.15 3.60 1.52
CA LYS A 42 -68.17 3.02 0.60
C LYS A 42 -67.21 4.08 0.05
N SER A 43 -67.72 5.25 -0.35
CA SER A 43 -66.89 6.37 -0.80
C SER A 43 -65.93 6.82 0.31
N SER A 44 -66.44 6.98 1.53
CA SER A 44 -65.61 7.36 2.69
C SER A 44 -64.50 6.34 2.97
N VAL A 45 -64.80 5.04 2.88
CA VAL A 45 -63.79 3.98 3.07
C VAL A 45 -62.74 3.99 1.94
N GLU A 46 -63.15 4.24 0.69
CA GLU A 46 -62.22 4.35 -0.44
C GLU A 46 -61.28 5.56 -0.28
N GLU A 47 -61.78 6.69 0.22
CA GLU A 47 -60.97 7.88 0.53
C GLU A 47 -59.97 7.61 1.66
N ASP A 48 -60.42 7.03 2.79
CA ASP A 48 -59.56 6.73 3.93
C ASP A 48 -58.49 5.68 3.59
N THR A 49 -58.83 4.66 2.81
CA THR A 49 -57.87 3.63 2.38
C THR A 49 -56.78 4.22 1.48
N ALA A 50 -57.13 5.11 0.55
CA ALA A 50 -56.16 5.83 -0.27
C ALA A 50 -55.22 6.71 0.59
N LEU A 51 -55.76 7.32 1.65
CA LEU A 51 -55.01 8.17 2.58
C LEU A 51 -54.07 7.37 3.49
N ILE A 52 -54.48 6.16 3.89
CA ILE A 52 -53.61 5.22 4.62
C ILE A 52 -52.45 4.78 3.71
N ASP A 53 -52.72 4.48 2.44
CA ASP A 53 -51.70 4.03 1.50
C ASP A 53 -50.69 5.12 1.12
N SER A 54 -51.12 6.39 1.06
CA SER A 54 -50.20 7.52 0.87
C SER A 54 -49.30 7.72 2.10
N ARG A 55 -49.88 7.75 3.30
CA ARG A 55 -49.13 7.87 4.56
C ARG A 55 -48.17 6.71 4.80
N LYS A 56 -48.56 5.47 4.47
CA LYS A 56 -47.66 4.31 4.55
C LYS A 56 -46.44 4.48 3.65
N ARG A 57 -46.62 4.96 2.41
CA ARG A 57 -45.51 5.22 1.49
C ARG A 57 -44.56 6.30 2.02
N GLU A 58 -45.09 7.37 2.61
CA GLU A 58 -44.28 8.42 3.22
C GLU A 58 -43.52 7.89 4.44
N PHE A 59 -44.18 7.13 5.31
CA PHE A 59 -43.55 6.52 6.47
C PHE A 59 -42.41 5.58 6.07
N GLN A 60 -42.61 4.76 5.04
CA GLN A 60 -41.58 3.87 4.53
C GLN A 60 -40.37 4.63 3.96
N LYS A 61 -40.60 5.74 3.24
CA LYS A 61 -39.51 6.63 2.77
C LYS A 61 -38.76 7.25 3.95
N LEU A 62 -39.47 7.70 4.98
CA LEU A 62 -38.86 8.30 6.16
C LEU A 62 -38.03 7.27 6.94
N GLN A 63 -38.52 6.04 7.10
CA GLN A 63 -37.76 4.96 7.72
C GLN A 63 -36.45 4.66 6.98
N LEU A 64 -36.47 4.60 5.65
CA LEU A 64 -35.26 4.39 4.85
C LEU A 64 -34.27 5.55 5.01
N SER A 65 -34.75 6.79 5.04
CA SER A 65 -33.91 7.97 5.27
C SER A 65 -33.27 7.95 6.66
N ILE A 66 -34.05 7.61 7.70
CA ILE A 66 -33.54 7.46 9.07
C ILE A 66 -32.48 6.36 9.15
N ALA A 67 -32.73 5.20 8.54
CA ALA A 67 -31.75 4.11 8.52
C ALA A 67 -30.42 4.56 7.88
N GLY A 68 -30.47 5.23 6.74
CA GLY A 68 -29.27 5.78 6.10
C GLY A 68 -28.54 6.81 6.98
N LYS A 69 -29.29 7.68 7.68
CA LYS A 69 -28.70 8.67 8.60
C LYS A 69 -28.08 8.04 9.84
N VAL A 70 -28.63 6.95 10.34
CA VAL A 70 -28.04 6.19 11.46
C VAL A 70 -26.72 5.54 11.04
N GLU A 71 -26.65 4.94 9.85
CA GLU A 71 -25.40 4.37 9.32
C GLU A 71 -24.34 5.42 9.05
N GLU A 72 -24.73 6.61 8.59
CA GLU A 72 -23.84 7.75 8.41
C GLU A 72 -23.29 8.25 9.76
N ALA A 73 -24.16 8.41 10.76
CA ALA A 73 -23.78 8.84 12.10
C ALA A 73 -22.80 7.88 12.79
N GLU A 74 -22.97 6.56 12.62
CA GLU A 74 -22.05 5.58 13.20
C GLU A 74 -20.67 5.61 12.53
N ARG A 75 -20.63 5.79 11.20
CA ARG A 75 -19.37 6.01 10.47
C ARG A 75 -18.65 7.26 10.95
N ASP A 76 -19.37 8.36 11.12
CA ASP A 76 -18.82 9.62 11.60
C ASP A 76 -18.33 9.51 13.05
N ARG A 77 -19.05 8.76 13.90
CA ARG A 77 -18.64 8.50 15.29
C ARG A 77 -17.29 7.78 15.37
N VAL A 78 -17.10 6.73 14.59
CA VAL A 78 -15.84 5.99 14.52
C VAL A 78 -14.71 6.88 13.98
N ALA A 79 -14.98 7.67 12.94
CA ALA A 79 -14.01 8.60 12.37
C ALA A 79 -13.59 9.69 13.39
N LEU A 80 -14.54 10.22 14.16
CA LEU A 80 -14.31 11.20 15.20
C LEU A 80 -13.45 10.63 16.34
N GLU A 81 -13.71 9.39 16.77
CA GLU A 81 -12.91 8.73 17.81
C GLU A 81 -11.46 8.55 17.36
N LEU A 82 -11.23 8.11 16.12
CA LEU A 82 -9.89 7.99 15.56
C LEU A 82 -9.18 9.34 15.45
N ALA A 83 -9.90 10.39 15.00
CA ALA A 83 -9.37 11.74 14.93
C ALA A 83 -8.98 12.28 16.32
N ARG A 84 -9.80 12.03 17.35
CA ARG A 84 -9.49 12.38 18.75
C ARG A 84 -8.23 11.68 19.25
N LYS A 85 -8.09 10.37 18.99
CA LYS A 85 -6.87 9.61 19.32
C LYS A 85 -5.64 10.18 18.63
N ARG A 86 -5.77 10.58 17.36
CA ARG A 86 -4.69 11.24 16.58
C ARG A 86 -4.26 12.56 17.18
N VAL A 87 -5.20 13.45 17.47
CA VAL A 87 -4.90 14.75 18.10
C VAL A 87 -4.22 14.53 19.46
N ALA A 88 -4.75 13.64 20.30
CA ALA A 88 -4.16 13.35 21.61
C ALA A 88 -2.73 12.80 21.51
N ALA A 89 -2.45 11.93 20.54
CA ALA A 89 -1.09 11.44 20.32
C ALA A 89 -0.15 12.55 19.83
N LEU A 90 -0.59 13.37 18.87
CA LEU A 90 0.18 14.49 18.32
C LEU A 90 0.51 15.52 19.40
N SER A 91 -0.43 15.83 20.29
CA SER A 91 -0.19 16.73 21.44
C SER A 91 0.93 16.24 22.36
N VAL A 92 1.18 14.93 22.40
CA VAL A 92 2.25 14.31 23.21
C VAL A 92 3.48 13.97 22.34
N GLY A 93 3.55 14.48 21.10
CA GLY A 93 4.67 14.25 20.19
C GLY A 93 4.77 12.80 19.67
N MET A 94 3.64 12.09 19.62
CA MET A 94 3.52 10.73 19.09
C MET A 94 2.64 10.73 17.84
N VAL A 95 2.79 9.73 16.98
CA VAL A 95 1.86 9.49 15.86
C VAL A 95 1.06 8.25 16.15
N VAL A 96 -0.11 8.19 15.52
CA VAL A 96 -0.97 7.03 15.58
C VAL A 96 -0.88 6.31 14.25
N ASP A 97 -0.72 5.00 14.29
CA ASP A 97 -0.73 4.17 13.08
C ASP A 97 -2.16 4.04 12.50
N LYS A 98 -2.30 3.21 11.45
CA LYS A 98 -3.61 2.94 10.83
C LYS A 98 -4.58 2.21 11.78
N SER A 99 -4.07 1.57 12.82
CA SER A 99 -4.81 0.80 13.83
C SER A 99 -5.24 1.62 15.05
N GLY A 100 -4.73 2.84 15.24
CA GLY A 100 -5.03 3.62 16.43
C GLY A 100 -3.99 3.51 17.56
N GLU A 101 -2.90 2.76 17.33
CA GLU A 101 -1.84 2.54 18.30
C GLU A 101 -0.78 3.65 18.24
N ARG A 102 -0.29 4.06 19.42
CA ARG A 102 0.70 5.13 19.54
C ARG A 102 2.09 4.61 19.16
N VAL A 103 2.62 5.08 18.04
CA VAL A 103 4.00 4.84 17.64
C VAL A 103 4.83 6.08 18.00
N SER A 104 5.82 5.88 18.88
CA SER A 104 6.74 6.94 19.28
C SER A 104 7.75 7.20 18.16
N LEU A 105 7.57 8.28 17.38
CA LEU A 105 8.57 8.77 16.42
C LEU A 105 9.95 8.93 17.05
N LYS A 106 9.98 9.33 18.33
CA LYS A 106 11.21 9.48 19.10
C LYS A 106 11.96 8.15 19.23
N LYS A 107 11.26 7.03 19.41
CA LYS A 107 11.85 5.68 19.45
C LYS A 107 12.43 5.31 18.09
N GLN A 108 11.67 5.47 17.01
CA GLN A 108 12.16 5.18 15.64
C GLN A 108 13.38 6.05 15.27
N LEU A 109 13.37 7.33 15.64
CA LEU A 109 14.51 8.22 15.46
C LEU A 109 15.73 7.77 16.27
N MET A 110 15.53 7.37 17.53
CA MET A 110 16.61 6.86 18.38
C MET A 110 17.21 5.56 17.84
N ASP A 111 16.37 4.62 17.39
CA ASP A 111 16.81 3.33 16.85
C ASP A 111 17.57 3.52 15.53
N THR A 112 17.06 4.40 14.65
CA THR A 112 17.74 4.73 13.39
C THR A 112 19.08 5.43 13.65
N ARG A 113 19.14 6.38 14.60
CA ARG A 113 20.39 7.04 14.99
C ARG A 113 21.41 6.06 15.56
N LYS A 114 20.97 5.10 16.39
CA LYS A 114 21.84 4.04 16.90
C LYS A 114 22.39 3.17 15.77
N ALA A 115 21.56 2.82 14.79
CA ALA A 115 22.00 2.04 13.64
C ALA A 115 23.05 2.81 12.81
N ILE A 116 22.82 4.10 12.54
CA ILE A 116 23.79 4.96 11.83
C ILE A 116 25.11 5.02 12.60
N SER A 117 25.05 5.34 13.90
CA SER A 117 26.25 5.42 14.74
C SER A 117 27.02 4.09 14.78
N GLY A 118 26.33 2.95 14.82
CA GLY A 118 26.95 1.63 14.75
C GLY A 118 27.69 1.38 13.43
N ILE A 119 27.06 1.76 12.31
CA ILE A 119 27.68 1.65 10.96
C ILE A 119 28.88 2.59 10.85
N GLU A 120 28.80 3.81 11.39
CA GLU A 120 29.90 4.77 11.38
C GLU A 120 31.12 4.27 12.17
N ILE A 121 30.90 3.68 13.34
CA ILE A 121 31.96 3.08 14.16
C ILE A 121 32.62 1.92 13.41
N GLU A 122 31.82 1.04 12.81
CA GLU A 122 32.35 -0.11 12.06
C GLU A 122 33.10 0.34 10.80
N ASN A 123 32.60 1.34 10.09
CA ASN A 123 33.31 1.97 8.97
C ASN A 123 34.62 2.61 9.44
N ALA A 124 34.64 3.30 10.58
CA ALA A 124 35.87 3.85 11.15
C ALA A 124 36.89 2.74 11.46
N ARG A 125 36.43 1.61 12.01
CA ARG A 125 37.26 0.42 12.30
C ARG A 125 37.82 -0.27 11.05
N ILE A 126 37.05 -0.30 9.97
CA ILE A 126 37.53 -0.80 8.67
C ILE A 126 38.52 0.20 8.07
N ASN A 127 38.21 1.50 8.18
CA ASN A 127 39.03 2.59 7.65
C ASN A 127 40.37 2.78 8.35
N THR A 128 40.55 2.28 9.59
CA THR A 128 41.85 2.26 10.28
C THR A 128 42.79 1.21 9.71
N LYS A 129 42.31 0.27 8.88
CA LYS A 129 43.19 -0.63 8.11
C LYS A 129 43.83 0.18 6.98
N THR A 130 45.03 0.71 7.26
CA THR A 130 45.80 1.63 6.40
C THR A 130 46.01 1.14 4.96
N ARG A 131 46.01 -0.17 4.71
CA ARG A 131 46.28 -0.74 3.38
C ARG A 131 45.15 -0.66 2.37
N VAL A 132 43.91 -0.41 2.82
CA VAL A 132 42.73 -0.32 1.92
C VAL A 132 42.48 1.12 1.46
N ARG A 133 43.12 2.11 2.11
CA ARG A 133 42.98 3.53 1.76
C ARG A 133 44.11 3.96 0.83
N PHE A 134 43.76 4.48 -0.34
CA PHE A 134 44.72 5.11 -1.24
C PHE A 134 44.57 6.63 -1.22
N THR A 135 45.55 7.32 -0.62
CA THR A 135 45.63 8.78 -0.56
C THR A 135 46.76 9.25 -1.49
N TYR A 136 46.51 10.31 -2.27
CA TYR A 136 47.50 10.95 -3.12
C TYR A 136 47.21 12.46 -3.26
N ALA A 137 48.26 13.25 -3.45
CA ALA A 137 48.18 14.66 -3.82
C ALA A 137 47.94 14.78 -5.33
N ASP A 138 47.18 15.79 -5.77
CA ASP A 138 46.97 16.03 -7.19
C ASP A 138 48.32 16.31 -7.88
N PRO A 139 48.76 15.45 -8.81
CA PRO A 139 50.12 15.54 -9.35
C PRO A 139 50.29 16.70 -10.35
N GLU A 140 49.19 17.26 -10.85
CA GLU A 140 49.14 18.40 -11.78
C GLU A 140 47.93 19.30 -11.47
N PRO A 141 47.98 20.60 -11.81
CA PRO A 141 46.81 21.47 -11.74
C PRO A 141 45.67 20.92 -12.62
N ASN A 142 44.44 20.94 -12.12
CA ASN A 142 43.25 20.39 -12.79
C ASN A 142 43.37 18.90 -13.15
N PHE A 143 44.11 18.12 -12.34
CA PHE A 143 44.19 16.68 -12.53
C PHE A 143 42.82 16.02 -12.44
N ASP A 144 42.47 15.26 -13.48
CA ASP A 144 41.24 14.48 -13.49
C ASP A 144 41.37 13.25 -12.59
N ARG A 145 40.79 13.34 -11.38
CA ARG A 145 40.81 12.26 -10.39
C ARG A 145 40.10 10.98 -10.87
N SER A 146 39.26 11.05 -11.91
CA SER A 146 38.60 9.87 -12.49
C SER A 146 39.58 8.89 -13.15
N ARG A 147 40.82 9.34 -13.46
CA ARG A 147 41.92 8.52 -13.97
C ARG A 147 42.40 7.48 -12.95
N VAL A 148 42.20 7.75 -11.66
CA VAL A 148 42.42 6.80 -10.57
C VAL A 148 41.10 6.10 -10.23
N LYS A 149 41.02 4.80 -10.53
CA LYS A 149 39.77 4.03 -10.35
C LYS A 149 39.56 3.62 -8.89
N GLY A 150 40.64 3.39 -8.15
CA GLY A 150 40.59 3.03 -6.73
C GLY A 150 41.34 1.73 -6.44
N VAL A 151 41.26 1.28 -5.19
CA VAL A 151 41.89 0.03 -4.73
C VAL A 151 41.06 -1.17 -5.20
N VAL A 152 41.70 -2.26 -5.61
CA VAL A 152 41.01 -3.46 -6.12
C VAL A 152 39.96 -3.99 -5.13
N ALA A 153 40.25 -3.98 -3.83
CA ALA A 153 39.32 -4.41 -2.79
C ALA A 153 37.96 -3.68 -2.81
N ASP A 154 37.95 -2.39 -3.18
CA ASP A 154 36.72 -1.58 -3.26
C ASP A 154 35.99 -1.76 -4.60
N LEU A 155 36.67 -2.30 -5.62
CA LEU A 155 36.18 -2.42 -6.99
C LEU A 155 35.57 -3.80 -7.30
N ILE A 156 35.72 -4.76 -6.39
CA ILE A 156 35.23 -6.13 -6.56
C ILE A 156 34.04 -6.40 -5.64
N GLN A 157 33.02 -7.09 -6.15
CA GLN A 157 31.93 -7.60 -5.33
C GLN A 157 31.85 -9.12 -5.48
N LEU A 158 31.82 -9.81 -4.35
CA LEU A 158 31.66 -11.26 -4.32
C LEU A 158 30.22 -11.63 -4.67
N LYS A 159 30.04 -12.63 -5.53
CA LYS A 159 28.71 -13.17 -5.86
C LYS A 159 28.07 -13.90 -4.69
N ASP A 160 28.88 -14.67 -3.98
CA ASP A 160 28.47 -15.36 -2.76
C ASP A 160 29.51 -15.05 -1.67
N PRO A 161 29.09 -14.41 -0.55
CA PRO A 161 29.98 -14.11 0.58
C PRO A 161 30.70 -15.34 1.16
N LYS A 162 30.18 -16.55 0.95
CA LYS A 162 30.80 -17.80 1.44
C LYS A 162 32.22 -18.02 0.90
N PHE A 163 32.55 -17.44 -0.26
CA PHE A 163 33.88 -17.57 -0.87
C PHE A 163 34.85 -16.44 -0.48
N ALA A 164 34.48 -15.55 0.45
CA ALA A 164 35.29 -14.39 0.82
C ALA A 164 36.72 -14.76 1.22
N THR A 165 36.90 -15.73 2.13
CA THR A 165 38.22 -16.18 2.57
C THR A 165 39.05 -16.77 1.44
N ALA A 166 38.43 -17.52 0.54
CA ALA A 166 39.13 -18.13 -0.60
C ALA A 166 39.61 -17.08 -1.60
N VAL A 167 38.76 -16.07 -1.90
CA VAL A 167 39.12 -14.96 -2.78
C VAL A 167 40.17 -14.06 -2.13
N GLU A 168 40.05 -13.76 -0.85
CA GLU A 168 41.05 -13.01 -0.09
C GLU A 168 42.41 -13.70 -0.13
N THR A 169 42.45 -15.01 0.12
CA THR A 169 43.68 -15.80 0.08
C THR A 169 44.28 -15.87 -1.32
N ALA A 170 43.43 -16.06 -2.35
CA ALA A 170 43.88 -16.16 -3.74
C ALA A 170 44.39 -14.83 -4.30
N ALA A 171 43.73 -13.71 -3.98
CA ALA A 171 44.14 -12.39 -4.41
C ALA A 171 45.33 -11.86 -3.59
N GLY A 172 45.41 -12.22 -2.31
CA GLY A 172 46.48 -11.86 -1.40
C GLY A 172 46.78 -10.36 -1.41
N GLY A 173 48.05 -10.00 -1.58
CA GLY A 173 48.49 -8.61 -1.69
C GLY A 173 47.90 -7.84 -2.88
N GLY A 174 47.37 -8.54 -3.89
CA GLY A 174 46.76 -7.93 -5.07
C GLY A 174 45.48 -7.13 -4.79
N LEU A 175 44.81 -7.39 -3.65
CA LEU A 175 43.65 -6.62 -3.21
C LEU A 175 43.99 -5.15 -2.90
N TYR A 176 45.24 -4.87 -2.54
CA TYR A 176 45.70 -3.52 -2.17
C TYR A 176 46.30 -2.76 -3.36
N ASN A 177 46.28 -3.35 -4.55
CA ASN A 177 46.73 -2.67 -5.76
C ASN A 177 45.73 -1.59 -6.17
N VAL A 178 46.22 -0.52 -6.80
CA VAL A 178 45.38 0.60 -7.25
C VAL A 178 45.23 0.55 -8.75
N VAL A 179 43.99 0.53 -9.21
CA VAL A 179 43.65 0.52 -10.63
C VAL A 179 43.67 1.95 -11.17
N ILE A 180 44.37 2.15 -12.28
CA ILE A 180 44.49 3.43 -12.99
C ILE A 180 44.19 3.24 -14.47
N ASP A 181 43.78 4.32 -15.13
CA ASP A 181 43.46 4.30 -16.56
C ASP A 181 44.64 3.92 -17.46
N THR A 182 45.78 4.59 -17.30
CA THR A 182 46.95 4.50 -18.18
C THR A 182 48.27 4.40 -17.42
N ALA A 183 49.27 3.82 -18.07
CA ALA A 183 50.64 3.76 -17.54
C ALA A 183 51.27 5.15 -17.36
N GLU A 184 50.80 6.18 -18.06
CA GLU A 184 51.29 7.55 -17.93
C GLU A 184 50.83 8.20 -16.64
N THR A 185 49.53 8.06 -16.30
CA THR A 185 48.98 8.44 -15.00
C THR A 185 49.76 7.77 -13.87
N GLY A 186 50.19 6.53 -14.06
CA GLY A 186 50.99 5.80 -13.06
C GLY A 186 52.35 6.44 -12.82
N LYS A 187 53.06 6.81 -13.88
CA LYS A 187 54.33 7.55 -13.78
C LYS A 187 54.14 8.88 -13.08
N LEU A 188 53.04 9.56 -13.37
CA LEU A 188 52.72 10.86 -12.82
C LEU A 188 52.47 10.80 -11.31
N LEU A 189 51.65 9.84 -10.86
CA LEU A 189 51.37 9.60 -9.44
C LEU A 189 52.61 9.17 -8.65
N LEU A 190 53.47 8.32 -9.24
CA LEU A 190 54.70 7.90 -8.58
C LEU A 190 55.72 9.04 -8.42
N LYS A 191 55.72 10.03 -9.33
CA LYS A 191 56.66 11.16 -9.30
C LYS A 191 56.17 12.34 -8.47
N LYS A 192 54.87 12.68 -8.56
CA LYS A 192 54.31 13.93 -7.99
C LYS A 192 53.12 13.70 -7.05
N GLY A 193 52.62 12.47 -6.93
CA GLY A 193 51.42 12.16 -6.15
C GLY A 193 51.62 12.04 -4.64
N GLN A 194 52.84 12.24 -4.13
CA GLN A 194 53.18 12.22 -2.69
C GLN A 194 52.55 11.03 -1.93
N LEU A 195 52.78 9.81 -2.44
CA LEU A 195 52.19 8.61 -1.87
C LEU A 195 52.79 8.32 -0.48
N GLU A 196 51.93 8.10 0.52
CA GLU A 196 52.35 7.85 1.91
C GLU A 196 53.11 6.52 2.07
N HIS A 197 52.82 5.53 1.22
CA HIS A 197 53.37 4.17 1.30
C HIS A 197 53.71 3.62 -0.09
N ARG A 198 54.45 2.50 -0.13
CA ARG A 198 54.71 1.77 -1.38
C ARG A 198 53.41 1.17 -1.91
N VAL A 199 53.03 1.53 -3.13
CA VAL A 199 51.82 1.06 -3.81
C VAL A 199 52.16 0.43 -5.15
N THR A 200 51.43 -0.63 -5.51
CA THR A 200 51.48 -1.23 -6.85
C THR A 200 50.31 -0.69 -7.68
N LEU A 201 50.62 -0.02 -8.79
CA LEU A 201 49.63 0.54 -9.70
C LEU A 201 49.34 -0.44 -10.85
N ILE A 202 48.07 -0.60 -11.20
CA ILE A 202 47.59 -1.44 -12.31
C ILE A 202 47.06 -0.54 -13.43
N PRO A 203 47.84 -0.29 -14.49
CA PRO A 203 47.37 0.45 -15.65
C PRO A 203 46.47 -0.41 -16.55
N LEU A 204 45.21 0.00 -16.69
CA LEU A 204 44.21 -0.69 -17.52
C LEU A 204 44.63 -0.78 -18.98
N ASN A 205 45.39 0.21 -19.50
CA ASN A 205 45.88 0.18 -20.87
C ASN A 205 47.05 -0.79 -21.15
N LYS A 206 47.68 -1.36 -20.12
CA LYS A 206 48.85 -2.25 -20.27
C LYS A 206 48.73 -3.58 -19.53
N ILE A 207 47.67 -3.79 -18.76
CA ILE A 207 47.49 -5.06 -18.05
C ILE A 207 47.21 -6.19 -19.05
N LEU A 208 48.04 -7.24 -18.97
CA LEU A 208 47.81 -8.50 -19.66
C LEU A 208 47.52 -9.54 -18.59
N SER A 209 46.39 -10.23 -18.70
CA SER A 209 46.04 -11.34 -17.83
C SER A 209 46.20 -12.67 -18.57
N SER A 210 46.87 -13.62 -17.92
CA SER A 210 46.84 -15.00 -18.38
C SER A 210 45.57 -15.66 -17.87
N VAL A 211 44.67 -16.02 -18.79
CA VAL A 211 43.43 -16.72 -18.46
C VAL A 211 43.68 -18.22 -18.49
N ILE A 212 43.21 -18.94 -17.47
CA ILE A 212 43.30 -20.39 -17.42
C ILE A 212 42.58 -20.98 -18.65
N PRO A 213 43.26 -21.80 -19.49
CA PRO A 213 42.64 -22.37 -20.67
C PRO A 213 41.42 -23.24 -20.30
N LYS A 214 40.34 -23.14 -21.11
CA LYS A 214 39.07 -23.84 -20.87
C LYS A 214 39.25 -25.35 -20.66
N ARG A 215 40.16 -25.99 -21.41
CA ARG A 215 40.48 -27.42 -21.29
C ARG A 215 40.93 -27.81 -19.88
N VAL A 216 41.71 -26.97 -19.22
CA VAL A 216 42.21 -27.21 -17.85
C VAL A 216 41.05 -27.07 -16.85
N ILE A 217 40.18 -26.08 -17.07
CA ILE A 217 38.98 -25.86 -16.25
C ILE A 217 38.03 -27.05 -16.34
N GLU A 218 37.75 -27.56 -17.54
CA GLU A 218 36.86 -28.70 -17.77
C GLU A 218 37.41 -29.99 -17.16
N ARG A 219 38.71 -30.25 -17.32
CA ARG A 219 39.38 -31.40 -16.70
C ARG A 219 39.35 -31.30 -15.17
N GLY A 220 39.54 -30.11 -14.60
CA GLY A 220 39.43 -29.87 -13.16
C GLY A 220 38.03 -30.18 -12.62
N LYS A 221 36.98 -29.77 -13.35
CA LYS A 221 35.59 -30.09 -13.00
C LYS A 221 35.29 -31.59 -13.03
N SER A 222 35.84 -32.34 -13.99
CA SER A 222 35.58 -33.78 -14.10
C SER A 222 36.28 -34.60 -13.01
N LEU A 223 37.41 -34.12 -12.50
CA LEU A 223 38.22 -34.83 -11.50
C LEU A 223 37.75 -34.59 -10.06
N VAL A 224 37.12 -33.46 -9.77
CA VAL A 224 36.71 -33.10 -8.39
C VAL A 224 35.26 -32.64 -8.36
N LYS A 225 34.40 -33.37 -7.63
CA LYS A 225 32.94 -33.08 -7.47
C LYS A 225 32.62 -31.69 -6.89
N ILE A 226 33.59 -31.03 -6.23
CA ILE A 226 33.43 -29.74 -5.53
C ILE A 226 34.25 -28.64 -6.24
N PHE A 227 34.55 -28.78 -7.53
CA PHE A 227 35.26 -27.73 -8.27
C PHE A 227 34.29 -26.69 -8.86
N TYR A 228 33.88 -25.71 -8.04
CA TYR A 228 33.15 -24.55 -8.52
C TYR A 228 34.11 -23.58 -9.22
N SER A 229 34.42 -23.81 -10.50
CA SER A 229 35.15 -22.84 -11.33
C SER A 229 34.22 -21.73 -11.85
N LEU A 230 33.36 -21.20 -11.00
CA LEU A 230 32.48 -20.08 -11.36
C LEU A 230 33.28 -18.78 -11.18
N PRO A 231 33.10 -17.77 -12.04
CA PRO A 231 33.63 -16.44 -11.76
C PRO A 231 33.00 -15.96 -10.45
N LEU A 232 33.79 -15.95 -9.37
CA LEU A 232 33.35 -15.65 -8.00
C LEU A 232 33.11 -14.16 -7.74
N ILE A 233 33.54 -13.32 -8.68
CA ILE A 233 33.53 -11.87 -8.58
C ILE A 233 32.65 -11.31 -9.70
N ASN A 234 31.85 -10.30 -9.37
CA ASN A 234 31.28 -9.37 -10.34
C ASN A 234 32.18 -8.12 -10.39
N LEU A 235 32.55 -7.71 -11.60
CA LEU A 235 33.12 -6.38 -11.85
C LEU A 235 31.96 -5.42 -12.11
N PHE A 236 31.89 -4.31 -11.37
CA PHE A 236 30.94 -3.26 -11.68
C PHE A 236 31.21 -2.69 -13.09
N PRO A 237 30.18 -2.29 -13.86
CA PRO A 237 30.37 -1.23 -14.84
C PRO A 237 30.80 0.03 -14.07
N PHE A 238 31.92 0.61 -14.47
CA PHE A 238 32.55 1.75 -13.83
C PHE A 238 31.56 2.93 -13.69
N SER A 239 30.92 3.06 -12.52
CA SER A 239 30.15 4.23 -12.13
C SER A 239 31.08 5.08 -11.27
N GLY A 240 31.55 6.21 -11.81
CA GLY A 240 32.63 7.06 -11.29
C GLY A 240 32.38 7.74 -9.94
N LYS A 241 31.86 7.04 -8.93
CA LYS A 241 31.85 7.49 -7.55
C LYS A 241 33.10 6.98 -6.86
N THR A 242 34.21 7.61 -7.18
CA THR A 242 35.41 7.54 -6.36
C THR A 242 35.02 7.96 -4.93
N HIS A 243 35.14 7.05 -3.95
CA HIS A 243 35.25 7.43 -2.53
C HIS A 243 36.61 8.12 -2.33
N VAL A 244 36.76 9.29 -2.92
CA VAL A 244 37.80 10.22 -2.51
C VAL A 244 37.36 10.73 -1.15
N SER A 245 38.06 10.30 -0.11
CA SER A 245 38.03 10.99 1.17
C SER A 245 38.58 12.40 0.95
N SER A 246 37.74 13.33 0.46
CA SER A 246 38.01 14.75 0.47
C SER A 246 37.92 15.22 1.92
N LYS A 247 38.94 14.90 2.71
CA LYS A 247 39.34 15.77 3.81
C LYS A 247 40.32 16.77 3.21
N ILE A 248 39.78 17.87 2.74
CA ILE A 248 40.52 19.12 2.61
C ILE A 248 39.93 20.01 3.70
N CYS A 249 40.84 20.67 4.43
CA CYS A 249 40.64 21.54 5.59
C CYS A 249 39.41 22.44 5.54
#